data_AF-A0A2G3JGA1-F1
#
_entry.id   AF-A0A2G3JGA1-F1
#
_cell.length_a   1.000
_cell.length_b   1.000
_cell.length_c   1.000
_cell.angle_alpha   90.00
_cell.angle_beta   90.00
_cell.angle_gamma   90.00
#
_symmetry.space_group_name_H-M   'P 1'
#
loop_
_entity.id
_entity.type
_entity.pdbx_description
1 polymer ?
#
loop_
_entity_poly.entity_id
_entity_poly.type
_entity_poly.pdbx_seq_one_letter_code
_entity_poly.pdbx_strand_id
1 'polypeptide(L)'
;MGQSLLISLLIASTVLLIIAGSFYNLQKYIPIQNDKVIHFLAYFILSSLLTPYISNMNIFILLFFMGGSIEVIQPLAGRKCCVYDQLANTSGIISSILLIHLWGVFFGNY
;
A
#
# COMPACT_ATOMS: atom_id res chain seq x y z
N MET A 1 15.74 -18.29 7.16
CA MET A 1 14.39 -18.62 7.66
C MET A 1 13.75 -17.49 8.45
N GLY A 2 14.45 -16.81 9.38
CA GLY A 2 13.87 -15.71 10.17
C GLY A 2 13.44 -14.47 9.37
N GLN A 3 14.27 -13.99 8.43
CA GLN A 3 13.97 -12.78 7.65
C GLN A 3 12.78 -12.96 6.70
N SER A 4 12.68 -14.10 6.00
CA SER A 4 11.56 -14.39 5.10
C SER A 4 10.23 -14.49 5.86
N LEU A 5 10.25 -15.07 7.06
CA LEU A 5 9.08 -15.16 7.92
C LEU A 5 8.65 -13.76 8.43
N LEU A 6 9.60 -12.93 8.84
CA LEU A 6 9.33 -11.55 9.25
C LEU A 6 8.70 -10.73 8.11
N ILE A 7 9.27 -10.77 6.90
CA ILE A 7 8.73 -10.03 5.75
C ILE A 7 7.32 -10.52 5.41
N SER A 8 7.09 -11.83 5.43
CA SER A 8 5.75 -12.40 5.20
C SER A 8 4.73 -11.91 6.23
N LEU A 9 5.11 -11.85 7.52
CA LEU A 9 4.26 -11.30 8.58
C LEU A 9 3.99 -9.79 8.39
N LEU A 10 4.98 -9.03 7.93
CA LEU A 10 4.82 -7.60 7.65
C LEU A 10 3.87 -7.38 6.47
N ILE A 11 3.99 -8.16 5.40
CA ILE A 11 3.08 -8.10 4.26
C ILE A 11 1.65 -8.44 4.71
N ALA A 12 1.48 -9.56 5.41
CA ALA A 12 0.17 -10.01 5.88
C ALA A 12 -0.49 -8.99 6.82
N SER A 13 0.25 -8.47 7.79
CA SER A 13 -0.26 -7.46 8.72
C SER A 13 -0.60 -6.14 8.02
N THR A 14 0.21 -5.70 7.06
CA THR A 14 -0.08 -4.49 6.26
C THR A 14 -1.35 -4.65 5.44
N VAL A 15 -1.53 -5.80 4.77
CA VAL A 15 -2.76 -6.09 4.01
C VAL A 15 -3.98 -6.12 4.93
N LEU A 16 -3.90 -6.75 6.10
CA LEU A 16 -4.98 -6.76 7.07
C LEU A 16 -5.33 -5.36 7.57
N LEU A 17 -4.34 -4.51 7.83
CA LEU A 17 -4.55 -3.12 8.24
C LEU A 17 -5.19 -2.28 7.13
N ILE A 18 -4.81 -2.48 5.87
CA ILE A 18 -5.45 -1.82 4.72
C ILE A 18 -6.93 -2.21 4.66
N ILE A 19 -7.23 -3.50 4.72
CA ILE A 19 -8.62 -4.00 4.67
C ILE A 19 -9.40 -3.42 5.86
N ALA A 20 -8.90 -3.59 7.09
CA ALA A 20 -9.58 -3.09 8.28
C ALA A 20 -9.78 -1.56 8.24
N GLY A 21 -8.78 -0.79 7.83
CA GLY A 21 -8.86 0.67 7.72
C GLY A 21 -9.80 1.16 6.62
N SER A 22 -10.03 0.35 5.59
CA SER A 22 -10.95 0.70 4.49
C SER A 22 -12.41 0.51 4.89
N PHE A 23 -12.71 -0.52 5.68
CA PHE A 23 -14.08 -0.81 6.13
C PHE A 23 -14.44 -0.19 7.49
N TYR A 24 -13.46 0.12 8.32
CA TYR A 24 -13.66 0.72 9.64
C TYR A 24 -12.91 2.04 9.76
N ASN A 25 -13.51 3.02 10.42
CA ASN A 25 -12.86 4.31 10.67
C ASN A 25 -11.79 4.18 11.77
N LEU A 26 -10.64 3.60 11.42
CA LEU A 26 -9.50 3.44 12.31
C LEU A 26 -8.77 4.75 12.58
N GLN A 27 -9.05 5.80 11.80
CA GLN A 27 -8.42 7.11 11.91
C GLN A 27 -8.62 7.77 13.29
N LYS A 28 -9.69 7.41 14.00
CA LYS A 28 -9.96 7.84 15.37
C LYS A 28 -8.88 7.39 16.37
N TYR A 29 -8.15 6.31 16.07
CA TYR A 29 -7.20 5.67 16.98
C TYR A 29 -5.74 5.97 16.65
N ILE A 30 -5.47 6.80 15.63
CA ILE A 30 -4.13 7.13 15.17
C ILE A 30 -3.91 8.65 15.11
N PRO A 31 -2.67 9.14 15.27
CA PRO A 31 -2.39 10.57 15.27
C PRO A 31 -2.53 11.21 13.88
N ILE A 32 -2.49 10.42 12.80
CA ILE A 32 -2.58 10.92 11.43
C ILE A 32 -4.06 11.07 11.05
N GLN A 33 -4.55 12.31 11.01
CA GLN A 33 -5.95 12.63 10.68
C GLN A 33 -6.19 12.91 9.19
N ASN A 34 -5.15 12.80 8.35
CA ASN A 34 -5.30 12.89 6.90
C ASN A 34 -5.40 11.49 6.29
N ASP A 35 -6.61 11.14 5.83
CA ASP A 35 -6.95 9.86 5.22
C ASP A 35 -6.06 9.56 4.00
N LYS A 36 -5.77 10.57 3.17
CA LYS A 36 -4.96 10.42 1.96
C LYS A 36 -3.50 10.10 2.28
N VAL A 37 -2.98 10.62 3.39
CA VAL A 37 -1.62 10.30 3.87
C VAL A 37 -1.56 8.84 4.33
N ILE A 38 -2.60 8.33 5.00
CA ILE A 38 -2.67 6.93 5.42
C ILE A 38 -2.70 6.01 4.20
N HIS A 39 -3.56 6.32 3.22
CA HIS A 39 -3.64 5.60 1.95
C HIS A 39 -2.29 5.56 1.22
N PHE A 40 -1.63 6.71 1.08
CA PHE A 40 -0.28 6.80 0.51
C PHE A 40 0.71 5.89 1.25
N LEU A 41 0.81 6.03 2.58
CA LEU A 41 1.79 5.28 3.38
C LEU A 41 1.53 3.77 3.33
N ALA A 42 0.27 3.34 3.41
CA ALA A 42 -0.08 1.93 3.42
C ALA A 42 0.33 1.24 2.12
N TYR A 43 0.03 1.86 0.97
CA TYR A 43 0.40 1.32 -0.34
C TYR A 43 1.88 1.48 -0.66
N PHE A 44 2.53 2.54 -0.18
CA PHE A 44 3.98 2.71 -0.27
C PHE A 44 4.74 1.60 0.48
N ILE A 45 4.33 1.31 1.72
CA ILE A 45 4.95 0.26 2.54
C ILE A 45 4.70 -1.11 1.91
N LEU A 46 3.47 -1.42 1.52
CA LEU A 46 3.13 -2.70 0.91
C LEU A 46 3.90 -2.92 -0.41
N SER A 47 3.95 -1.91 -1.28
CA SER A 47 4.74 -1.96 -2.52
C SER A 47 6.22 -2.21 -2.24
N SER A 48 6.78 -1.55 -1.23
CA SER A 48 8.19 -1.68 -0.88
C SER A 48 8.52 -3.09 -0.37
N LEU A 49 7.63 -3.67 0.45
CA LEU A 49 7.79 -5.03 0.96
C LEU A 49 7.68 -6.10 -0.14
N LEU A 50 6.90 -5.83 -1.19
CA LEU A 50 6.67 -6.76 -2.29
C LEU A 50 7.76 -6.72 -3.38
N THR A 51 8.48 -5.60 -3.49
CA THR A 51 9.49 -5.38 -4.55
C THR A 51 10.55 -6.48 -4.68
N PRO A 52 11.03 -7.12 -3.60
CA PRO A 52 11.97 -8.24 -3.72
C PRO A 52 11.40 -9.53 -4.35
N TYR A 53 10.08 -9.66 -4.45
CA TYR A 53 9.41 -10.93 -4.79
C TYR A 53 8.67 -10.91 -6.14
N ILE A 54 8.33 -9.72 -6.63
CA ILE A 54 7.54 -9.54 -7.85
C ILE A 54 8.02 -8.33 -8.62
N SER A 55 7.84 -8.35 -9.95
CA SER A 55 8.24 -7.24 -10.80
C SER A 55 7.45 -5.97 -10.50
N ASN A 56 8.06 -4.80 -10.70
CA ASN A 56 7.43 -3.50 -10.47
C ASN A 56 6.10 -3.35 -11.22
N MET A 57 6.01 -3.87 -12.45
CA MET A 57 4.77 -3.83 -13.24
C MET A 57 3.67 -4.69 -12.60
N ASN A 58 4.01 -5.90 -12.12
CA ASN A 58 3.05 -6.77 -11.45
C ASN A 58 2.59 -6.18 -10.13
N ILE A 59 3.49 -5.56 -9.36
CA ILE A 59 3.15 -4.84 -8.12
C ILE A 59 2.17 -3.71 -8.43
N PHE A 60 2.47 -2.90 -9.45
CA PHE A 60 1.60 -1.80 -9.86
C PHE A 60 0.20 -2.30 -10.22
N ILE A 61 0.10 -3.28 -11.11
CA ILE A 61 -1.19 -3.85 -11.53
C ILE A 61 -1.95 -4.41 -10.32
N LEU A 62 -1.32 -5.28 -9.54
CA LEU A 62 -1.95 -5.94 -8.40
C LEU A 62 -2.49 -4.93 -7.39
N LEU A 63 -1.65 -4.00 -6.95
CA LEU A 63 -2.02 -3.03 -5.91
C LEU A 63 -2.99 -1.97 -6.43
N PHE A 64 -2.87 -1.55 -7.69
CA PHE A 64 -3.83 -0.63 -8.30
C PHE A 64 -5.23 -1.24 -8.33
N PHE A 65 -5.37 -2.48 -8.81
CA PHE A 65 -6.66 -3.15 -8.85
C PHE A 65 -7.17 -3.52 -7.45
N MET A 66 -6.30 -3.90 -6.52
CA MET A 66 -6.69 -4.12 -5.12
C MET A 66 -7.28 -2.85 -4.51
N GLY A 67 -6.59 -1.70 -4.62
CA GLY A 67 -7.09 -0.43 -4.10
C GLY A 67 -8.38 0.02 -4.76
N GLY A 68 -8.48 -0.09 -6.08
CA GLY A 68 -9.69 0.28 -6.81
C GLY A 68 -10.87 -0.61 -6.43
N SER A 69 -10.65 -1.92 -6.25
CA SER A 69 -11.69 -2.86 -5.83
C SER A 69 -12.17 -2.56 -4.42
N ILE A 70 -11.26 -2.28 -3.48
CA ILE A 70 -11.61 -1.89 -2.11
C ILE A 70 -12.43 -0.60 -2.12
N GLU A 71 -12.03 0.40 -2.91
CA GLU A 71 -12.71 1.69 -3.03
C GLU A 71 -14.16 1.54 -3.55
N VAL A 72 -14.38 0.59 -4.47
CA VAL A 72 -15.72 0.27 -5.00
C VAL A 72 -16.56 -0.51 -3.98
N ILE A 73 -15.96 -1.34 -3.14
CA ILE A 73 -16.66 -2.21 -2.18
C ILE A 73 -16.93 -1.50 -0.85
N GLN A 74 -16.04 -0.61 -0.39
CA GLN A 74 -16.18 0.07 0.91
C GLN A 74 -17.49 0.86 1.13
N PRO A 75 -18.21 1.36 0.11
CA PRO A 75 -19.54 1.94 0.29
C PRO A 75 -20.57 0.99 0.91
N LEU A 76 -20.41 -0.32 0.73
CA LEU A 76 -21.27 -1.32 1.36
C LEU A 76 -21.13 -1.35 2.90
N ALA A 77 -20.04 -0.78 3.44
CA ALA A 77 -19.81 -0.62 4.87
C ALA A 77 -20.04 0.83 5.37
N GLY A 78 -20.67 1.69 4.55
CA GLY A 78 -20.99 3.07 4.92
C GLY A 78 -19.83 4.07 4.77
N ARG A 79 -18.72 3.68 4.12
CA ARG A 79 -17.64 4.59 3.70
C ARG A 79 -17.97 5.23 2.35
N LYS A 80 -17.25 6.28 1.95
CA LYS A 80 -17.47 6.94 0.65
C LYS A 80 -16.49 6.41 -0.37
N CYS A 81 -16.95 6.14 -1.59
CA CYS A 81 -16.06 5.96 -2.73
C CYS A 81 -15.48 7.33 -3.13
N CYS A 82 -14.16 7.42 -3.21
CA CYS A 82 -13.36 8.61 -3.35
C CYS A 82 -12.18 8.33 -4.28
N VAL A 83 -12.21 8.95 -5.47
CA VAL A 83 -11.13 8.83 -6.45
C VAL A 83 -9.78 9.32 -5.88
N TYR A 84 -9.82 10.28 -4.94
CA TYR A 84 -8.60 10.79 -4.30
C TYR A 84 -7.91 9.74 -3.42
N ASP A 85 -8.63 8.76 -2.87
CA ASP A 85 -8.01 7.62 -2.16
C ASP A 85 -7.27 6.72 -3.13
N GLN A 86 -7.88 6.43 -4.28
CA GLN A 86 -7.20 5.65 -5.31
C GLN A 86 -5.97 6.37 -5.88
N LEU A 87 -6.01 7.70 -6.02
CA LEU A 87 -4.84 8.49 -6.40
C LEU A 87 -3.75 8.47 -5.30
N ALA A 88 -4.13 8.52 -4.03
CA ALA A 88 -3.20 8.39 -2.90
C ALA A 88 -2.54 7.00 -2.88
N ASN A 89 -3.32 5.92 -3.06
CA ASN A 89 -2.80 4.56 -3.20
C ASN A 89 -1.79 4.48 -4.35
N THR A 90 -2.18 4.97 -5.54
CA THR A 90 -1.37 4.94 -6.76
C THR A 90 -0.07 5.71 -6.60
N SER A 91 -0.12 6.91 -6.01
CA SER A 91 1.08 7.71 -5.76
C SER A 91 2.02 7.05 -4.74
N GLY A 92 1.50 6.35 -3.74
CA GLY A 92 2.30 5.51 -2.82
C GLY A 92 3.05 4.39 -3.53
N ILE A 93 2.35 3.65 -4.40
CA ILE A 93 2.96 2.56 -5.21
C ILE A 93 4.08 3.10 -6.10
N ILE A 94 3.80 4.16 -6.88
CA ILE A 94 4.77 4.76 -7.80
C ILE A 94 5.98 5.29 -7.02
N SER A 95 5.75 5.98 -5.91
CA SER A 95 6.83 6.55 -5.09
C SER A 95 7.75 5.47 -4.51
N SER A 96 7.17 4.33 -4.09
CA SER A 96 7.94 3.17 -3.61
C SER A 96 8.82 2.59 -4.70
N ILE A 97 8.25 2.32 -5.89
CA ILE A 97 8.98 1.79 -7.03
C ILE A 97 10.10 2.74 -7.46
N LEU A 98 9.82 4.04 -7.55
CA LEU A 98 10.82 5.05 -7.90
C LEU A 98 11.93 5.12 -6.87
N LEU A 99 11.62 5.11 -5.57
CA LEU A 99 12.62 5.15 -4.51
C LEU A 99 13.57 3.95 -4.60
N ILE A 100 13.03 2.75 -4.77
CA ILE A 100 13.84 1.53 -4.86
C ILE A 100 14.67 1.52 -6.14
N HIS A 101 14.10 1.96 -7.26
CA HIS A 101 14.84 2.08 -8.52
C HIS A 101 16.01 3.06 -8.40
N LEU A 102 15.76 4.28 -7.88
CA LEU A 102 16.80 5.28 -7.68
C LEU A 102 17.87 4.80 -6.70
N TRP A 103 17.46 4.13 -5.61
CA TRP A 103 18.40 3.51 -4.68
C TRP A 103 19.31 2.50 -5.38
N GLY A 104 18.74 1.63 -6.23
CA GLY A 104 19.50 0.70 -7.05
C GLY A 104 20.48 1.40 -7.99
N VAL A 105 20.05 2.47 -8.67
CA VAL A 105 20.90 3.25 -9.58
C VAL A 105 22.08 3.92 -8.88
N PHE A 106 21.87 4.49 -7.69
CA PHE A 106 22.91 5.26 -6.99
C PHE A 106 23.77 4.45 -6.04
N PHE A 107 23.23 3.37 -5.46
CA PHE A 107 23.86 2.64 -4.35
C PHE A 107 23.96 1.12 -4.57
N GLY A 108 23.37 0.57 -5.63
CA GLY A 108 23.36 -0.87 -5.90
C GLY A 108 24.32 -1.29 -7.02
N ASN A 109 25.22 -2.23 -6.73
CA ASN A 109 25.78 -3.15 -7.74
C ASN A 109 24.78 -4.29 -7.92
N TYR A 110 24.45 -4.60 -9.18
CA TYR A 110 23.50 -5.64 -9.62
C TYR A 110 23.62 -6.99 -8.90
#